data_AF-A0A533QD29-F1
#
_entry.id   AF-A0A533QD29-F1
#
_cell.length_a   1.000
_cell.length_b   1.000
_cell.length_c   1.000
_cell.angle_alpha   90.00
_cell.angle_beta   90.00
_cell.angle_gamma   90.00
#
_symmetry.space_group_name_H-M   'P 1'
#
loop_
_entity.id
_entity.type
_entity.pdbx_description
1 polymer ?
#
loop_
_entity_poly.entity_id
_entity_poly.type
_entity_poly.pdbx_seq_one_letter_code
_entity_poly.pdbx_strand_id
1 'polypeptide(L)'
;MITRNRKDEFDEFLDAFIDVIEANGCYCGGGGKEARLDVVVEVGRPSDDRDARMKSIAAWLEAHPDVQSWSVSDEFDLWHGNFGQITKEIEQPPIPN
;
A
#
# COMPACT_ATOMS: atom_id res chain seq x y z
N MET A 1 2.66 2.18 -3.56
CA MET A 1 3.11 1.12 -4.47
C MET A 1 4.55 0.74 -4.14
N ILE A 2 4.84 -0.55 -4.01
CA ILE A 2 6.18 -1.10 -3.73
C ILE A 2 6.57 -2.00 -4.90
N THR A 3 7.80 -1.83 -5.39
CA THR A 3 8.42 -2.67 -6.42
C THR A 3 9.63 -3.35 -5.81
N ARG A 4 9.69 -4.68 -5.93
CA ARG A 4 10.76 -5.54 -5.45
C ARG A 4 11.76 -5.83 -6.57
N ASN A 5 13.00 -6.13 -6.20
CA ASN A 5 14.04 -6.54 -7.15
C ASN A 5 14.04 -8.05 -7.45
N ARG A 6 13.18 -8.82 -6.77
CA ARG A 6 13.05 -10.27 -6.88
C ARG A 6 11.59 -10.70 -6.94
N LYS A 7 11.34 -11.90 -7.47
CA LYS A 7 9.98 -12.45 -7.73
C LYS A 7 9.60 -13.62 -6.83
N ASP A 8 10.60 -14.23 -6.21
CA ASP A 8 10.49 -15.28 -5.20
C ASP A 8 10.30 -14.68 -3.80
N GLU A 9 9.96 -15.55 -2.84
CA GLU A 9 9.75 -15.17 -1.42
C GLU A 9 8.79 -13.98 -1.26
N PHE A 10 7.78 -13.88 -2.14
CA PHE A 10 6.80 -12.81 -2.08
C PHE A 10 5.96 -12.89 -0.81
N ASP A 11 5.56 -14.10 -0.42
CA ASP A 11 4.77 -14.33 0.78
C ASP A 11 5.58 -13.96 2.03
N GLU A 12 6.85 -14.36 2.11
CA GLU A 12 7.74 -13.98 3.23
C GLU A 12 7.95 -12.47 3.32
N PHE A 13 8.11 -11.79 2.19
CA PHE A 13 8.18 -10.34 2.15
C PHE A 13 6.87 -9.68 2.60
N LEU A 14 5.73 -10.24 2.15
CA LEU A 14 4.41 -9.74 2.51
C LEU A 14 4.16 -9.90 4.01
N ASP A 15 4.49 -11.05 4.58
CA ASP A 15 4.39 -11.33 6.01
C ASP A 15 5.26 -10.36 6.82
N ALA A 16 6.54 -10.19 6.44
CA ALA A 16 7.44 -9.25 7.10
C ALA A 16 6.97 -7.78 6.99
N PHE A 17 6.37 -7.41 5.86
CA PHE A 17 5.78 -6.10 5.69
C PHE A 17 4.57 -5.89 6.60
N ILE A 18 3.67 -6.88 6.70
CA ILE A 18 2.50 -6.85 7.60
C ILE A 18 2.96 -6.71 9.05
N ASP A 19 3.97 -7.47 9.48
CA ASP A 19 4.53 -7.39 10.84
C ASP A 19 4.98 -5.96 11.19
N VAL A 20 5.59 -5.24 10.24
CA VAL A 20 6.04 -3.86 10.45
C VAL A 20 4.86 -2.90 10.56
N ILE A 21 3.81 -3.10 9.75
CA ILE A 21 2.59 -2.30 9.83
C ILE A 21 1.92 -2.50 11.20
N GLU A 22 1.72 -3.75 11.61
CA GLU A 22 1.05 -4.09 12.87
C GLU A 22 1.88 -3.66 14.10
N ALA A 23 3.20 -3.75 14.03
CA ALA A 23 4.10 -3.23 15.08
C ALA A 23 3.98 -1.70 15.27
N ASN A 24 3.58 -0.97 14.23
CA ASN A 24 3.28 0.47 14.30
C ASN A 24 1.84 0.78 14.76
N GLY A 25 1.04 -0.24 15.08
CA GLY A 25 -0.37 -0.11 15.43
C GLY A 25 -1.24 0.32 14.24
N CYS A 26 -0.75 0.13 13.02
CA CYS A 26 -1.46 0.39 11.79
C CYS A 26 -2.12 -0.90 11.28
N TYR A 27 -3.05 -0.75 10.33
CA TYR A 27 -3.60 -1.86 9.58
C TYR A 27 -3.33 -1.65 8.11
N CYS A 28 -3.23 -2.73 7.34
CA CYS A 28 -3.08 -2.62 5.89
C CYS A 28 -3.97 -3.60 5.14
N GLY A 29 -4.42 -3.17 3.96
CA GLY A 29 -5.15 -4.00 3.01
C GLY A 29 -4.61 -3.75 1.61
N GLY A 30 -4.50 -4.80 0.81
CA GLY A 30 -3.92 -4.66 -0.52
C GLY A 30 -3.70 -6.00 -1.20
N GLY A 31 -2.98 -5.94 -2.31
CA GLY A 31 -2.64 -7.11 -3.09
C GLY A 31 -1.43 -6.84 -3.95
N GLY A 32 -0.74 -7.90 -4.28
CA GLY A 32 0.40 -7.84 -5.18
C GLY A 32 0.56 -9.15 -5.93
N LYS A 33 1.44 -9.10 -6.93
CA LYS A 33 1.83 -10.28 -7.69
C LYS A 33 3.28 -10.13 -8.11
N GLU A 34 4.05 -11.22 -7.98
CA GLU A 34 5.48 -11.28 -8.34
C GLU A 34 6.32 -10.23 -7.60
N ALA A 35 6.73 -9.17 -8.29
CA ALA A 35 7.60 -8.13 -7.76
C ALA A 35 6.84 -6.86 -7.38
N ARG A 36 5.52 -6.81 -7.58
CA ARG A 36 4.74 -5.59 -7.34
C ARG A 36 3.73 -5.79 -6.23
N LEU A 37 3.71 -4.85 -5.30
CA LEU A 37 2.78 -4.82 -4.17
C LEU A 37 2.09 -3.46 -4.08
N ASP A 38 0.76 -3.47 -4.14
CA ASP A 38 -0.07 -2.28 -3.97
C ASP A 38 -0.88 -2.42 -2.68
N VAL A 39 -0.52 -1.61 -1.68
CA VAL A 39 -1.12 -1.66 -0.34
C VAL A 39 -1.65 -0.29 0.05
N VAL A 40 -2.79 -0.31 0.71
CA VAL A 40 -3.35 0.82 1.46
C VAL A 40 -3.08 0.57 2.95
N VAL A 41 -2.47 1.55 3.61
CA VAL A 41 -2.19 1.51 5.05
C VAL A 41 -3.13 2.49 5.76
N GLU A 42 -3.91 1.96 6.70
CA GLU A 42 -4.69 2.76 7.64
C GLU A 42 -3.77 3.22 8.77
N VAL A 43 -3.41 4.52 8.73
CA VAL A 43 -2.46 5.13 9.67
C VAL A 43 -3.13 5.70 10.92
N GLY A 44 -4.47 5.63 11.00
CA GLY A 44 -5.27 6.13 12.11
C GLY A 44 -5.87 7.53 11.88
N ARG A 45 -6.34 8.17 12.96
CA ARG A 45 -7.02 9.47 12.90
C ARG A 45 -6.03 10.63 12.79
N PRO A 46 -6.46 11.83 12.34
CA PRO A 46 -5.62 13.04 12.34
C PRO A 46 -5.04 13.45 13.69
N SER A 47 -5.63 13.00 14.78
CA SER A 47 -5.13 13.20 16.15
C SER A 47 -3.96 12.28 16.51
N ASP A 48 -3.68 11.25 15.72
CA ASP A 48 -2.61 10.30 15.96
C ASP A 48 -1.29 10.78 15.33
N ASP A 49 -0.18 10.20 15.77
CA ASP A 49 1.17 10.50 15.26
C ASP A 49 1.42 9.79 13.90
N ARG A 50 0.61 10.15 12.91
CA ARG A 50 0.60 9.53 11.57
C ARG A 50 1.92 9.71 10.83
N ASP A 51 2.53 10.88 10.98
CA ASP A 51 3.84 11.18 10.40
C ASP A 51 4.93 10.27 10.98
N ALA A 52 4.93 10.02 12.29
CA ALA A 52 5.88 9.11 12.91
C ALA A 52 5.70 7.66 12.40
N ARG A 53 4.46 7.19 12.30
CA ARG A 53 4.13 5.85 11.77
C ARG A 53 4.58 5.71 10.32
N MET A 54 4.24 6.68 9.46
CA MET A 54 4.63 6.65 8.05
C MET A 54 6.16 6.70 7.88
N LYS A 55 6.86 7.49 8.69
CA LYS A 55 8.34 7.52 8.70
C LYS A 55 8.94 6.18 9.10
N SER A 56 8.36 5.48 10.08
CA SER A 56 8.85 4.15 10.47
C SER A 56 8.69 3.13 9.34
N ILE A 57 7.55 3.15 8.64
CA ILE A 57 7.28 2.26 7.52
C ILE A 57 8.22 2.58 6.35
N ALA A 58 8.40 3.86 6.03
CA ALA A 58 9.33 4.32 5.01
C ALA A 58 10.78 3.89 5.33
N ALA A 59 11.22 4.05 6.58
CA ALA A 59 12.55 3.63 6.99
C ALA A 59 12.79 2.12 6.83
N TRP A 60 11.77 1.30 7.08
CA TRP A 60 11.85 -0.14 6.82
C TRP A 60 11.97 -0.42 5.32
N LEU A 61 11.14 0.22 4.48
CA LEU A 61 11.19 0.05 3.03
C LEU A 61 12.53 0.49 2.42
N GLU A 62 13.15 1.56 2.94
CA GLU A 62 14.47 2.02 2.49
C GLU A 62 15.61 1.11 2.94
N ALA A 63 15.49 0.51 4.13
CA ALA A 63 16.49 -0.43 4.65
C ALA A 63 16.38 -1.83 4.02
N HIS A 64 15.24 -2.17 3.43
CA HIS A 64 14.98 -3.52 2.95
C HIS A 64 15.65 -3.77 1.59
N PRO A 65 16.61 -4.72 1.49
CA PRO A 65 17.39 -4.94 0.27
C PRO A 65 16.54 -5.44 -0.91
N ASP A 66 15.40 -6.07 -0.63
CA ASP A 66 14.50 -6.59 -1.65
C ASP A 66 13.63 -5.51 -2.30
N VAL A 67 13.59 -4.29 -1.75
CA VAL A 67 12.81 -3.17 -2.29
C VAL A 67 13.65 -2.44 -3.33
N GLN A 68 13.19 -2.44 -4.58
CA GLN A 68 13.80 -1.68 -5.67
C GLN A 68 13.34 -0.22 -5.66
N SER A 69 12.04 0.00 -5.48
CA SER A 69 11.45 1.34 -5.44
C SER A 69 10.13 1.30 -4.69
N TRP A 70 9.76 2.41 -4.07
CA TRP A 70 8.46 2.57 -3.45
C TRP A 70 7.96 4.00 -3.62
N SER A 71 6.64 4.15 -3.57
CA SER A 71 5.96 5.44 -3.59
C SER A 71 4.72 5.39 -2.70
N VAL A 72 4.45 6.51 -2.05
CA VAL A 72 3.25 6.73 -1.23
C VAL A 72 2.42 7.81 -1.93
N SER A 73 1.12 7.56 -2.04
CA SER A 73 0.16 8.56 -2.50
C SER A 73 -0.20 9.53 -1.39
N ASP A 74 -0.86 10.63 -1.74
CA ASP A 74 -1.47 11.49 -0.74
C ASP A 74 -2.47 10.71 0.14
N GLU A 75 -2.63 11.17 1.38
CA GLU A 75 -3.65 10.64 2.29
C GLU A 75 -5.05 10.88 1.70
N PHE A 76 -5.89 9.85 1.73
CA PHE A 76 -7.26 9.94 1.27
C PHE A 76 -8.21 9.21 2.22
N ASP A 77 -9.45 9.69 2.30
CA ASP A 77 -10.51 9.02 3.04
C ASP A 77 -10.91 7.73 2.29
N LEU A 78 -10.72 6.58 2.93
CA LEU A 78 -11.06 5.26 2.37
C LEU A 78 -12.55 5.11 2.04
N TRP A 79 -13.44 5.73 2.82
CA TRP A 79 -14.90 5.59 2.69
C TRP A 79 -15.52 6.60 1.76
N HIS A 80 -15.09 7.85 1.81
CA HIS A 80 -15.61 8.87 0.89
C HIS A 80 -14.83 8.89 -0.44
N GLY A 81 -13.63 8.31 -0.44
CA GLY A 81 -12.72 8.24 -1.57
C GLY A 81 -12.26 9.62 -2.05
N ASN A 82 -11.04 9.67 -2.58
CA ASN A 82 -10.70 10.69 -3.57
C ASN A 82 -10.73 10.01 -4.95
N PHE A 83 -11.93 9.65 -5.42
CA PHE A 83 -12.11 8.99 -6.72
C PHE A 83 -11.85 9.91 -7.93
N GLY A 84 -11.40 11.15 -7.71
CA GLY A 84 -11.18 12.14 -8.76
C GLY A 84 -10.08 11.79 -9.78
N GLN A 85 -9.30 10.71 -9.57
CA GLN A 85 -8.22 10.31 -10.50
C GLN A 85 -8.27 8.86 -10.99
N ILE A 86 -9.30 8.08 -10.67
CA ILE A 86 -9.49 6.76 -11.31
C ILE A 86 -10.45 6.92 -12.50
N THR A 87 -10.10 7.76 -13.47
CA THR A 87 -10.68 7.73 -14.81
C THR A 87 -9.65 7.16 -15.78
N LYS A 88 -9.50 5.83 -15.75
CA LYS A 88 -9.27 5.11 -17.00
C LYS A 88 -10.52 4.29 -17.27
N GLU A 89 -11.29 4.83 -18.20
CA GLU A 89 -12.43 4.26 -18.92
C GLU A 89 -12.52 2.73 -18.80
N ILE A 90 -13.47 2.26 -18.00
CA ILE A 90 -14.06 0.95 -18.22
C ILE A 90 -15.42 1.24 -18.85
N GLU A 91 -15.43 1.38 -20.17
CA GLU A 91 -16.67 1.29 -20.95
C GLU A 91 -17.30 -0.07 -20.67
N GLN A 92 -18.35 -0.10 -19.86
CA GLN A 92 -19.16 -1.31 -19.72
C GLN A 92 -20.07 -1.42 -20.95
N PRO A 93 -20.03 -2.53 -21.71
CA PRO A 93 -20.99 -2.72 -22.79
C PRO A 93 -22.42 -2.88 -22.20
N PRO A 94 -23.46 -2.40 -22.91
CA PRO A 94 -24.83 -2.42 -22.41
C PRO A 94 -25.34 -3.86 -22.23
N ILE A 95 -26.04 -4.07 -21.11
CA ILE A 95 -26.68 -5.33 -20.76
C ILE A 95 -27.92 -5.51 -21.66
N PRO A 96 -28.05 -6.58 -22.46
CA PRO A 96 -29.24 -6.82 -23.26
C PRO A 96 -30.43 -7.28 -22.38
N ASN A 97 -31.63 -6.79 -22.74
CA ASN A 97 -32.93 -7.09 -22.10
C ASN A 97 -33.35 -8.56 -22.18
#